data_AF-A0AAV5S7I9-F1
#
_entry.id   AF-A0AAV5S7I9-F1
#
_cell.length_a   1.000
_cell.length_b   1.000
_cell.length_c   1.000
_cell.angle_alpha   90.00
_cell.angle_beta   90.00
_cell.angle_gamma   90.00
#
_symmetry.space_group_name_H-M   'P 1'
#
loop_
_entity.id
_entity.type
_entity.pdbx_description
1 polymer ?
#
loop_
_entity_poly.entity_id
_entity_poly.type
_entity_poly.pdbx_seq_one_letter_code
_entity_poly.pdbx_strand_id
1 'polypeptide(L)' 'ELVLSPDNYHNIYKFINHACCPNAVMTMLNTDRTYQYWFENGMHARQTIYPGDEIEVDYGENYHATMCK' A
#
# COMPACT_ATOMS: atom_id res chain seq x y z
N GLU A 1 -10.94 12.88 -8.09
CA GLU A 1 -10.14 11.74 -7.59
C GLU A 1 -10.81 11.22 -6.32
N LEU A 2 -11.01 9.91 -6.20
CA LEU A 2 -11.56 9.31 -4.98
C LEU A 2 -10.40 9.05 -4.02
N VAL A 3 -10.48 9.57 -2.80
CA VAL A 3 -9.42 9.43 -1.78
C VAL A 3 -9.99 8.72 -0.57
N LEU A 4 -9.27 7.73 -0.06
CA LEU A 4 -9.58 7.06 1.20
C LEU A 4 -8.87 7.82 2.34
N SER A 5 -9.63 8.48 3.21
CA SER A 5 -9.10 9.06 4.46
C SER A 5 -9.25 8.04 5.59
N PRO A 6 -8.15 7.56 6.20
CA PRO A 6 -8.18 6.65 7.33
C PRO A 6 -8.27 7.38 8.68
N ASP A 7 -8.65 8.66 8.72
CA ASP A 7 -8.55 9.49 9.94
C ASP A 7 -9.51 9.00 11.04
N ASN A 8 -10.77 8.77 10.69
CA ASN A 8 -11.81 8.38 11.65
C ASN A 8 -12.10 6.87 11.66
N TYR A 9 -12.01 6.22 10.49
CA TYR A 9 -12.28 4.80 10.33
C TYR A 9 -11.18 4.18 9.48
N HIS A 10 -10.54 3.15 10.01
CA HIS A 10 -9.41 2.52 9.37
C HIS A 10 -9.26 1.07 9.82
N ASN A 11 -8.54 0.30 9.02
CA ASN A 11 -8.02 -1.00 9.41
C ASN A 11 -6.50 -0.90 9.66
N ILE A 12 -5.85 -2.06 9.81
CA ILE A 12 -4.43 -2.15 10.11
C ILE A 12 -3.53 -1.49 9.06
N TYR A 13 -3.99 -1.33 7.80
CA TYR A 13 -3.16 -0.77 6.74
C TYR A 13 -2.79 0.69 6.96
N LYS A 14 -3.51 1.45 7.80
CA LYS A 14 -3.14 2.83 8.18
C LYS A 14 -1.74 2.91 8.82
N PHE A 15 -1.30 1.83 9.45
CA PHE A 15 -0.04 1.79 10.21
C PHE A 15 1.14 1.26 9.39
N ILE A 16 0.93 0.84 8.14
CA ILE A 16 2.02 0.45 7.26
C ILE A 16 2.79 1.71 6.90
N ASN A 17 4.09 1.70 7.15
CA ASN A 17 4.95 2.86 6.90
C ASN A 17 5.48 2.91 5.47
N HIS A 18 5.95 4.09 5.10
CA HIS A 18 6.67 4.32 3.87
C HIS A 18 8.11 3.79 3.97
N ALA A 19 8.58 3.11 2.92
CA ALA A 19 10.00 2.92 2.66
C ALA A 19 10.32 3.13 1.19
N CYS A 20 11.53 3.61 0.89
CA CYS A 20 12.03 3.71 -0.49
C CYS A 20 12.35 2.34 -1.09
N CYS A 21 12.62 1.33 -0.24
CA CYS A 21 12.87 -0.06 -0.62
C CYS A 21 11.89 -1.01 0.08
N PRO A 22 10.58 -0.89 -0.24
CA PRO A 22 9.55 -1.60 0.50
C PRO A 22 9.59 -3.10 0.24
N ASN A 23 9.04 -3.88 1.17
CA ASN A 23 8.86 -5.33 1.03
C ASN A 23 7.43 -5.73 0.66
N ALA A 24 6.50 -4.76 0.62
CA ALA A 24 5.16 -4.90 0.06
C ALA A 24 4.89 -3.90 -1.09
N VAL A 25 3.83 -4.16 -1.85
CA VAL A 25 3.32 -3.31 -2.92
C VAL A 25 1.80 -3.17 -2.81
N MET A 26 1.29 -1.97 -3.07
CA MET A 26 -0.15 -1.70 -3.14
C MET A 26 -0.66 -1.86 -4.57
N THR A 27 -1.80 -2.53 -4.75
CA THR A 27 -2.47 -2.76 -6.03
C THR A 27 -3.93 -2.32 -5.95
N MET A 28 -4.49 -1.88 -7.08
CA MET A 28 -5.92 -1.63 -7.20
C MET A 28 -6.64 -2.91 -7.64
N LEU A 29 -7.61 -3.33 -6.86
CA LEU A 29 -8.44 -4.50 -7.12
C LEU A 29 -9.89 -4.07 -7.32
N ASN A 30 -10.64 -4.84 -8.11
CA ASN A 30 -12.09 -4.63 -8.27
C ASN A 30 -12.78 -5.99 -8.11
N THR A 31 -13.26 -6.27 -6.89
CA THR A 31 -13.81 -7.60 -6.54
C THR A 31 -15.34 -7.63 -6.60
N ASP A 32 -16.02 -6.60 -6.08
CA ASP A 32 -17.48 -6.54 -6.01
C ASP A 32 -18.12 -6.15 -7.36
N ARG A 33 -17.43 -5.32 -8.18
CA ARG A 33 -17.91 -4.80 -9.48
C ARG A 33 -19.26 -4.06 -9.47
N THR A 34 -19.92 -3.95 -8.31
CA THR A 34 -21.17 -3.21 -8.10
C THR A 34 -21.01 -1.72 -8.42
N TYR A 35 -19.84 -1.15 -8.12
CA TYR A 35 -19.51 0.24 -8.45
C TYR A 35 -18.28 0.30 -9.35
N GLN A 36 -18.48 0.59 -10.64
CA GLN A 36 -17.45 0.52 -11.69
C GLN A 36 -16.21 1.40 -11.46
N TYR A 37 -16.31 2.42 -10.60
CA TYR A 37 -15.23 3.37 -10.30
C TYR A 37 -14.69 3.25 -8.87
N TRP A 38 -15.13 2.23 -8.12
CA TRP A 38 -14.64 1.97 -6.78
C TRP A 38 -13.67 0.80 -6.84
N PHE A 39 -12.42 1.10 -6.52
CA PHE A 39 -11.36 0.11 -6.42
C PHE A 39 -11.00 -0.06 -4.95
N GLU A 40 -10.60 -1.28 -4.63
CA GLU A 40 -10.06 -1.66 -3.35
C GLU A 40 -8.53 -1.59 -3.41
N ASN A 41 -7.90 -1.14 -2.34
CA ASN A 41 -6.45 -1.21 -2.20
C ASN A 41 -6.06 -2.56 -1.58
N GLY A 42 -5.38 -3.39 -2.36
CA GLY A 42 -4.77 -4.65 -1.93
C GLY A 42 -3.29 -4.46 -1.61
N MET A 43 -2.79 -5.10 -0.56
CA MET A 43 -1.36 -5.15 -0.22
C MET A 43 -0.82 -6.54 -0.48
N HIS A 44 0.30 -6.63 -1.20
CA HIS A 44 0.95 -7.89 -1.53
C HIS A 44 2.43 -7.84 -1.17
N ALA A 45 2.96 -8.94 -0.64
CA ALA A 45 4.40 -9.09 -0.45
C ALA A 45 5.10 -9.16 -1.82
N ARG A 46 6.13 -8.34 -2.03
CA ARG A 46 6.99 -8.38 -3.23
C ARG A 46 8.22 -9.26 -3.05
N GLN A 47 8.50 -9.65 -1.82
CA GLN A 47 9.62 -10.51 -1.43
C GLN A 47 9.26 -11.33 -0.18
N THR A 48 10.13 -12.27 0.19
CA THR A 48 9.99 -12.97 1.48
C THR A 48 10.13 -11.97 2.64
N ILE A 49 9.18 -12.02 3.58
CA ILE A 49 9.16 -11.20 4.81
C ILE A 49 9.32 -12.17 5.98
N TYR A 50 10.34 -11.96 6.81
CA TYR A 50 10.60 -12.82 7.97
C TYR A 50 9.87 -12.30 9.21
N PRO A 51 9.61 -13.17 10.22
CA PRO A 51 9.01 -12.73 11.48
C PRO A 51 9.86 -11.65 12.15
N GLY A 52 9.22 -10.53 12.48
CA GLY A 52 9.87 -9.37 13.08
C GLY A 52 10.29 -8.29 12.09
N ASP A 53 10.28 -8.58 10.78
CA ASP A 53 10.45 -7.55 9.75
C ASP A 53 9.24 -6.61 9.75
N GLU A 54 9.50 -5.31 9.63
CA GLU A 54 8.46 -4.32 9.44
C GLU A 54 7.86 -4.45 8.04
N ILE A 55 6.53 -4.32 7.90
CA ILE A 55 5.87 -4.30 6.59
C ILE A 55 5.84 -2.86 6.11
N GLU A 56 6.40 -2.62 4.93
CA GLU A 56 6.60 -1.27 4.38
C GLU A 56 6.17 -1.21 2.91
N VAL A 57 5.69 -0.04 2.47
CA VAL A 57 5.25 0.22 1.10
C VAL A 57 5.84 1.53 0.55
N ASP A 58 5.86 1.68 -0.77
CA ASP A 58 6.13 2.99 -1.36
C ASP A 58 4.81 3.78 -1.43
N TYR A 59 4.82 5.03 -0.94
CA TYR A 59 3.64 5.91 -1.01
C TYR A 59 3.48 6.54 -2.40
N GLY A 60 4.51 6.44 -3.26
CA GLY A 60 4.47 7.00 -4.60
C GLY A 60 4.44 8.54 -4.62
N GLU A 61 4.71 9.19 -3.48
CA GLU A 61 5.05 10.61 -3.48
C GLU A 61 6.34 10.78 -4.28
N ASN A 62 6.39 11.77 -5.18
CA ASN A 62 7.57 12.08 -6.01
C ASN A 62 8.73 12.64 -5.15
N TYR A 63 9.17 11.90 -4.13
CA TYR A 63 10.50 12.06 -3.59
C TYR A 63 11.43 11.32 -4.54
N HIS A 64 12.41 12.01 -5.09
CA HIS A 64 13.46 11.45 -5.93
C HIS A 64 14.31 10.43 -5.15
N ALA A 65 13.73 9.29 -4.79
CA ALA A 65 14.37 8.23 -4.03
C ALA A 65 15.05 7.27 -5.01
N THR A 66 16.37 7.24 -4.91
CA THR A 66 17.30 6.32 -5.56
C THR A 66 16.78 4.89 -5.67
N MET A 67 16.87 4.32 -6.88
CA MET A 67 16.60 2.91 -7.15
C MET A 67 17.33 2.02 -6.13
N CYS A 68 16.56 1.17 -5.45
CA CYS A 68 17.10 0.10 -4.63
C CYS A 68 18.01 -0.78 -5.49
N LYS A 69 19.24 -1.01 -5.02
CA LYS A 69 20.23 -1.86 -5.68
C LYS A 69 19.84 -3.34 -5.64
#